data_AF-A0A9J7LC94-F1
#
_entry.id   AF-A0A9J7LC94-F1
#
_cell.length_a   1.000
_cell.length_b   1.000
_cell.length_c   1.000
_cell.angle_alpha   90.00
_cell.angle_beta   90.00
_cell.angle_gamma   90.00
#
_symmetry.space_group_name_H-M   'P 1'
#
loop_
_entity.id
_entity.type
_entity.pdbx_description
1 polymer ?
#
loop_
_entity_poly.entity_id
_entity_poly.type
_entity_poly.pdbx_seq_one_letter_code
_entity_poly.pdbx_strand_id
1 'polypeptide(L)'
;MAHQKREYFCRPWNWLEFLRLLLCIAVIAMFAAKEIMRVSYVDQLKDVNGQFVSFRSIAVISDVFTSLMALLVFVMTLQFMSLLSFNRLIGVFFHTLQNAAHKIATFSIMFLLMLAAFGTMGFLVFGAEAENYKSFPSSARTLLLKMFGNVDYVDVSPGHVVICRLYFLSFVVAVVIVLSNMFVTILDDQLATSKSNPGGPGGDSDMGDFMVNRFLQFLGINTATRPPKGSENSRDEEMAKQLQDLEDKLELMLKKINDI
;
A
#
# COMPACT_ATOMS: atom_id res chain seq x y z
N MET A 1 -19.50 28.47 -7.08
CA MET A 1 -18.04 28.18 -7.17
C MET A 1 -17.39 27.76 -5.85
N ALA A 2 -18.01 27.91 -4.66
CA ALA A 2 -17.39 27.48 -3.38
C ALA A 2 -17.71 26.02 -2.97
N HIS A 3 -18.81 25.43 -3.46
CA HIS A 3 -19.18 24.04 -3.13
C HIS A 3 -18.26 22.99 -3.75
N GLN A 4 -17.77 23.21 -4.98
CA GLN A 4 -16.83 22.32 -5.67
C GLN A 4 -15.46 22.22 -4.97
N LYS A 5 -15.06 23.25 -4.20
CA LYS A 5 -13.77 23.25 -3.50
C LYS A 5 -13.73 22.23 -2.37
N ARG A 6 -14.83 22.03 -1.64
CA ARG A 6 -14.88 21.07 -0.51
C ARG A 6 -14.87 19.61 -0.98
N GLU A 7 -15.49 19.33 -2.11
CA GLU A 7 -15.55 17.97 -2.68
C GLU A 7 -14.18 17.52 -3.23
N TYR A 8 -13.38 18.48 -3.73
CA TYR A 8 -12.03 18.23 -4.22
C TYR A 8 -11.06 17.82 -3.08
N PHE A 9 -11.21 18.35 -1.86
CA PHE A 9 -10.35 17.98 -0.71
C PHE A 9 -10.67 16.60 -0.11
N CYS A 10 -11.80 15.99 -0.46
CA CYS A 10 -12.17 14.65 0.03
C CYS A 10 -11.61 13.51 -0.84
N ARG A 11 -10.98 13.80 -1.99
CA ARG A 11 -10.32 12.79 -2.82
C ARG A 11 -8.84 12.68 -2.42
N PRO A 12 -8.35 11.48 -2.01
CA PRO A 12 -6.96 11.31 -1.54
C PRO A 12 -5.92 11.67 -2.61
N TRP A 13 -6.27 11.49 -3.89
CA TRP A 13 -5.41 11.84 -5.03
C TRP A 13 -5.14 13.34 -5.16
N ASN A 14 -6.10 14.18 -4.79
CA ASN A 14 -5.91 15.62 -4.86
C ASN A 14 -4.93 16.13 -3.79
N TRP A 15 -4.92 15.51 -2.61
CA TRP A 15 -3.92 15.82 -1.59
C TRP A 15 -2.50 15.49 -2.06
N LEU A 16 -2.31 14.39 -2.80
CA LEU A 16 -1.02 14.05 -3.42
C LEU A 16 -0.58 15.07 -4.47
N GLU A 17 -1.51 15.58 -5.29
CA GLU A 17 -1.21 16.62 -6.28
C GLU A 17 -0.79 17.95 -5.62
N PHE A 18 -1.49 18.36 -4.56
CA PHE A 18 -1.13 19.54 -3.77
C PHE A 18 0.23 19.38 -3.09
N LEU A 19 0.49 18.22 -2.46
CA LEU A 19 1.76 17.91 -1.83
C LEU A 19 2.91 17.97 -2.85
N ARG A 20 2.72 17.37 -4.03
CA ARG A 20 3.69 17.43 -5.13
C ARG A 20 4.00 18.86 -5.56
N LEU A 21 2.98 19.72 -5.71
CA LEU A 21 3.17 21.13 -6.08
C LEU A 21 3.98 21.88 -5.02
N LEU A 22 3.67 21.65 -3.73
CA LEU A 22 4.42 22.24 -2.62
C LEU A 22 5.89 21.79 -2.63
N LEU A 23 6.15 20.50 -2.84
CA LEU A 23 7.52 19.98 -2.94
C LEU A 23 8.27 20.58 -4.13
N CYS A 24 7.63 20.74 -5.30
CA CYS A 24 8.27 21.39 -6.45
C CYS A 24 8.72 22.81 -6.12
N ILE A 25 7.87 23.61 -5.47
CA ILE A 25 8.21 24.99 -5.06
C ILE A 25 9.37 24.96 -4.06
N ALA A 26 9.32 24.06 -3.07
CA ALA A 26 10.38 23.91 -2.07
C ALA A 26 11.72 23.52 -2.72
N VAL A 27 11.70 22.60 -3.69
CA VAL A 27 12.90 22.18 -4.44
C VAL A 27 13.47 23.33 -5.26
N ILE A 28 12.65 24.11 -5.96
CA ILE A 28 13.09 25.28 -6.73
C ILE A 28 13.73 26.33 -5.81
N ALA A 29 13.11 26.62 -4.67
CA ALA A 29 13.66 27.55 -3.68
C ALA A 29 15.00 27.07 -3.12
N MET A 30 15.10 25.78 -2.77
CA MET A 30 16.34 25.17 -2.28
C MET A 30 17.42 25.10 -3.36
N PHE A 31 17.06 24.91 -4.63
CA PHE A 31 18.00 24.95 -5.74
C PHE A 31 18.62 26.35 -5.89
N ALA A 32 17.81 27.41 -5.86
CA ALA A 32 18.29 28.78 -5.89
C ALA A 32 19.20 29.10 -4.68
N ALA A 33 18.78 28.72 -3.47
CA ALA A 33 19.58 28.91 -2.27
C ALA A 33 20.93 28.17 -2.33
N LYS A 34 20.93 26.92 -2.82
CA LYS A 34 22.13 26.12 -3.02
C LYS A 34 23.08 26.76 -4.02
N GLU A 35 22.57 27.30 -5.14
CA GLU A 35 23.41 27.93 -6.17
C GLU A 35 24.00 29.25 -5.69
N ILE A 36 23.23 30.10 -4.99
CA ILE A 36 23.74 31.34 -4.38
C ILE A 36 24.87 31.04 -3.40
N MET A 37 24.68 30.06 -2.52
CA MET A 37 25.72 29.64 -1.58
C MET A 37 26.93 29.12 -2.35
N ARG A 38 26.74 28.23 -3.32
CA ARG A 38 27.84 27.68 -4.13
C ARG A 38 28.70 28.77 -4.75
N VAL A 39 28.10 29.79 -5.35
CA VAL A 39 28.83 30.94 -5.94
C VAL A 39 29.61 31.69 -4.87
N SER A 40 28.97 32.04 -3.75
CA SER A 40 29.64 32.76 -2.65
C SER A 40 30.84 32.00 -2.09
N TYR A 41 30.74 30.67 -1.96
CA TYR A 41 31.84 29.83 -1.49
C TYR A 41 32.94 29.64 -2.54
N VAL A 42 32.62 29.58 -3.83
CA VAL A 42 33.62 29.53 -4.91
C VAL A 42 34.41 30.83 -4.96
N ASP A 43 33.77 31.99 -4.73
CA ASP A 43 34.46 33.27 -4.69
C ASP A 43 35.35 33.40 -3.44
N GLN A 44 34.88 32.97 -2.27
CA GLN A 44 35.72 32.88 -1.07
C GLN A 44 36.91 31.94 -1.25
N LEU A 45 36.78 30.86 -2.04
CA LEU A 45 37.89 29.96 -2.32
C LEU A 45 38.97 30.59 -3.20
N LYS A 46 38.58 31.48 -4.12
CA LYS A 46 39.52 32.17 -5.03
C LYS A 46 40.32 33.25 -4.32
N ASP A 47 39.74 33.87 -3.29
CA ASP A 47 40.34 35.00 -2.57
C ASP A 47 41.25 34.59 -1.41
N VAL A 48 41.27 33.29 -1.06
CA VAL A 48 42.00 32.78 0.11
C VAL A 48 43.36 32.19 -0.28
N ASN A 49 44.44 32.88 0.13
CA ASN A 49 45.82 32.38 0.13
C ASN A 49 46.08 31.42 1.32
N GLY A 50 45.60 30.17 1.22
CA GLY A 50 46.06 29.07 2.08
C GLY A 50 45.39 28.89 3.45
N GLN A 51 44.28 29.58 3.75
CA GLN A 51 43.45 29.28 4.93
C GLN A 51 42.39 28.20 4.64
N PHE A 52 42.05 27.40 5.66
CA PHE A 52 41.05 26.35 5.57
C PHE A 52 39.63 26.93 5.61
N VAL A 53 38.85 26.71 4.54
CA VAL A 53 37.41 27.05 4.47
C VAL A 53 36.59 25.80 4.74
N SER A 54 35.69 25.83 5.72
CA SER A 54 34.88 24.67 6.08
C SER A 54 33.73 24.44 5.07
N PHE A 55 33.77 23.35 4.31
CA PHE A 55 32.71 22.94 3.36
C PHE A 55 31.46 22.30 4.01
N ARG A 56 31.44 22.18 5.35
CA ARG A 56 30.39 21.45 6.08
C ARG A 56 29.00 22.02 5.81
N SER A 57 28.84 23.35 5.79
CA SER A 57 27.55 23.99 5.58
C SER A 57 26.99 23.73 4.19
N ILE A 58 27.83 23.77 3.15
CA ILE A 58 27.44 23.44 1.77
C ILE A 58 27.07 21.96 1.66
N ALA A 59 27.85 21.08 2.29
CA ALA A 59 27.59 19.65 2.29
C ALA A 59 26.22 19.33 2.91
N VAL A 60 25.89 19.93 4.06
CA VAL A 60 24.59 19.77 4.72
C VAL A 60 23.44 20.27 3.82
N ILE A 61 23.57 21.47 3.24
CA ILE A 61 22.53 22.01 2.33
C ILE A 61 22.37 21.11 1.10
N SER A 62 23.48 20.58 0.56
CA SER A 62 23.42 19.65 -0.56
C SER A 62 22.77 18.32 -0.18
N ASP A 63 23.00 17.81 1.02
CA ASP A 63 22.40 16.56 1.51
C ASP A 63 20.89 16.70 1.74
N VAL A 64 20.47 17.82 2.33
CA VAL A 64 19.05 18.18 2.47
C VAL A 64 18.39 18.34 1.10
N PHE A 65 19.05 19.00 0.15
CA PHE A 65 18.54 19.14 -1.22
C PHE A 65 18.37 17.77 -1.90
N THR A 66 19.35 16.87 -1.78
CA THR A 66 19.27 15.51 -2.33
C THR A 66 18.13 14.73 -1.68
N SER A 67 17.96 14.84 -0.37
CA SER A 67 16.87 14.20 0.37
C SER A 67 15.50 14.71 -0.08
N LEU A 68 15.36 16.03 -0.28
CA LEU A 68 14.14 16.64 -0.77
C LEU A 68 13.82 16.23 -2.22
N MET A 69 14.85 16.12 -3.07
CA MET A 69 14.71 15.60 -4.43
C MET A 69 14.26 14.13 -4.44
N ALA A 70 14.84 13.29 -3.58
CA ALA A 70 14.42 11.89 -3.45
C ALA A 70 12.95 11.80 -3.01
N LEU A 71 12.52 12.65 -2.07
CA LEU A 71 11.12 12.73 -1.64
C LEU A 71 10.20 13.19 -2.78
N LEU A 72 10.61 14.19 -3.58
CA LEU A 72 9.86 14.65 -4.75
C LEU A 72 9.70 13.51 -5.77
N VAL A 73 10.78 12.80 -6.09
CA VAL A 73 10.75 11.66 -7.01
C VAL A 73 9.83 10.57 -6.47
N PHE A 74 9.89 10.26 -5.18
CA PHE A 74 9.00 9.30 -4.54
C PHE A 74 7.52 9.70 -4.69
N VAL A 75 7.16 10.95 -4.40
CA VAL A 75 5.78 11.45 -4.57
C VAL A 75 5.35 11.42 -6.05
N MET A 76 6.25 11.76 -6.97
CA MET A 76 6.01 11.63 -8.42
C MET A 76 5.76 10.17 -8.82
N THR A 77 6.49 9.21 -8.25
CA THR A 77 6.26 7.79 -8.48
C THR A 77 4.91 7.33 -7.93
N LEU A 78 4.48 7.81 -6.76
CA LEU A 78 3.14 7.53 -6.24
C LEU A 78 2.04 8.11 -7.15
N GLN A 79 2.23 9.32 -7.67
CA GLN A 79 1.32 9.89 -8.66
C GLN A 79 1.32 9.06 -9.94
N PHE A 80 2.48 8.60 -10.41
CA PHE A 80 2.56 7.71 -11.55
C PHE A 80 1.81 6.39 -11.31
N MET A 81 1.86 5.84 -10.10
CA MET A 81 1.07 4.68 -9.69
C MET A 81 -0.45 4.98 -9.74
N SER A 82 -0.87 6.21 -9.43
CA SER A 82 -2.25 6.66 -9.68
C SER A 82 -2.61 6.63 -11.16
N LEU A 83 -1.71 7.03 -12.05
CA LEU A 83 -1.97 6.95 -13.50
C LEU A 83 -2.07 5.48 -13.94
N LEU A 84 -1.35 4.57 -13.30
CA LEU A 84 -1.48 3.14 -13.58
C LEU A 84 -2.80 2.53 -13.09
N SER A 85 -3.56 3.22 -12.23
CA SER A 85 -4.88 2.74 -11.79
C SER A 85 -5.93 2.73 -12.91
N PHE A 86 -5.64 3.29 -14.10
CA PHE A 86 -6.42 3.04 -15.32
C PHE A 86 -6.44 1.55 -15.71
N ASN A 87 -5.44 0.78 -15.25
CA ASN A 87 -5.48 -0.67 -15.38
C ASN A 87 -6.53 -1.25 -14.41
N ARG A 88 -7.52 -1.95 -14.96
CA ARG A 88 -8.62 -2.61 -14.20
C ARG A 88 -8.09 -3.45 -13.03
N LEU A 89 -6.97 -4.15 -13.19
CA LEU A 89 -6.38 -4.96 -12.12
C LEU A 89 -5.93 -4.10 -10.93
N ILE A 90 -5.27 -2.98 -11.22
CA ILE A 90 -4.71 -2.07 -10.22
C ILE A 90 -5.83 -1.23 -9.58
N GLY A 91 -6.80 -0.78 -10.37
CA GLY A 91 -7.97 -0.04 -9.88
C GLY A 91 -8.81 -0.85 -8.89
N VAL A 92 -9.08 -2.13 -9.19
CA VAL A 92 -9.79 -3.03 -8.26
C VAL A 92 -9.00 -3.22 -6.98
N PHE A 93 -7.69 -3.43 -7.04
CA PHE A 93 -6.83 -3.56 -5.85
C PHE A 93 -6.93 -2.34 -4.93
N PHE A 94 -6.78 -1.12 -5.47
CA PHE A 94 -6.92 0.10 -4.67
C PHE A 94 -8.31 0.29 -4.11
N HIS A 95 -9.35 -0.04 -4.88
CA HIS A 95 -10.71 0.08 -4.39
C HIS A 95 -11.00 -0.92 -3.26
N THR A 96 -10.58 -2.18 -3.41
CA THR A 96 -10.67 -3.17 -2.33
C THR A 96 -9.93 -2.67 -1.10
N LEU A 97 -8.71 -2.13 -1.27
CA LEU A 97 -7.93 -1.61 -0.15
C LEU A 97 -8.59 -0.41 0.52
N GLN A 98 -9.24 0.47 -0.26
CA GLN A 98 -9.97 1.62 0.27
C GLN A 98 -11.23 1.21 1.04
N ASN A 99 -11.96 0.20 0.57
CA ASN A 99 -13.10 -0.36 1.28
C ASN A 99 -12.65 -1.09 2.56
N ALA A 100 -11.54 -1.83 2.47
CA ALA A 100 -10.90 -2.50 3.59
C ALA A 100 -10.24 -1.52 4.58
N ALA A 101 -10.01 -0.27 4.18
CA ALA A 101 -9.18 0.68 4.93
C ALA A 101 -9.68 0.89 6.36
N HIS A 102 -10.99 0.90 6.59
CA HIS A 102 -11.54 1.00 7.94
C HIS A 102 -11.17 -0.22 8.80
N LYS A 103 -11.34 -1.44 8.27
CA LYS A 103 -10.97 -2.68 8.98
C LYS A 103 -9.45 -2.75 9.22
N ILE A 104 -8.65 -2.37 8.23
CA ILE A 104 -7.19 -2.32 8.32
C ILE A 104 -6.74 -1.26 9.34
N ALA A 105 -7.40 -0.11 9.41
CA ALA A 105 -7.07 0.93 10.38
C ALA A 105 -7.31 0.45 11.82
N THR A 106 -8.44 -0.19 12.10
CA THR A 106 -8.72 -0.79 13.42
C THR A 106 -7.71 -1.90 13.74
N PHE A 107 -7.39 -2.77 12.79
CA PHE A 107 -6.36 -3.80 12.95
C PHE A 107 -4.97 -3.19 13.22
N SER A 108 -4.64 -2.09 12.55
CA SER A 108 -3.36 -1.38 12.73
C SER A 108 -3.20 -0.85 14.14
N ILE A 109 -4.27 -0.40 14.79
CA ILE A 109 -4.23 0.01 16.20
C ILE A 109 -3.88 -1.20 17.08
N MET A 110 -4.50 -2.36 16.87
CA MET A 110 -4.16 -3.58 17.61
C MET A 110 -2.71 -4.01 17.40
N PHE A 111 -2.23 -3.93 16.15
CA PHE A 111 -0.84 -4.20 15.80
C PHE A 111 0.13 -3.27 16.53
N LEU A 112 -0.14 -1.97 16.54
CA LEU A 112 0.68 -0.97 17.23
C LEU A 112 0.69 -1.18 18.74
N LEU A 113 -0.45 -1.55 19.35
CA LEU A 113 -0.52 -1.89 20.77
C LEU A 113 0.34 -3.11 21.11
N MET A 114 0.29 -4.14 20.28
CA MET A 114 1.14 -5.33 20.45
C MET A 114 2.62 -4.99 20.25
N LEU A 115 2.96 -4.20 19.23
CA LEU A 115 4.32 -3.72 19.01
C LEU A 115 4.83 -2.90 20.19
N ALA A 116 3.99 -2.04 20.77
CA ALA A 116 4.34 -1.26 21.95
C ALA A 116 4.51 -2.14 23.19
N ALA A 117 3.64 -3.12 23.42
CA ALA A 117 3.71 -4.04 24.57
C ALA A 117 4.96 -4.94 24.51
N PHE A 118 5.20 -5.59 23.37
CA PHE A 118 6.42 -6.38 23.17
C PHE A 118 7.67 -5.50 23.10
N GLY A 119 7.55 -4.28 22.59
CA GLY A 119 8.63 -3.29 22.50
C GLY A 119 9.10 -2.81 23.87
N THR A 120 8.17 -2.47 24.76
CA THR A 120 8.48 -2.09 26.13
C THR A 120 8.99 -3.27 26.94
N MET A 121 8.38 -4.46 26.81
CA MET A 121 8.86 -5.67 27.47
C MET A 121 10.28 -6.04 27.01
N GLY A 122 10.55 -5.98 25.70
CA GLY A 122 11.88 -6.25 25.14
C GLY A 122 12.93 -5.23 25.60
N PHE A 123 12.55 -3.95 25.67
CA PHE A 123 13.40 -2.90 26.25
C PHE A 123 13.70 -3.16 27.72
N LEU A 124 12.72 -3.60 28.51
CA LEU A 124 12.90 -3.84 29.94
C LEU A 124 13.72 -5.09 30.25
N VAL A 125 13.56 -6.15 29.45
CA VAL A 125 14.25 -7.45 29.67
C VAL A 125 15.65 -7.45 29.06
N PHE A 126 15.82 -6.95 27.82
CA PHE A 126 17.07 -7.05 27.08
C PHE A 126 17.83 -5.72 26.94
N GLY A 127 17.26 -4.60 27.39
CA GLY A 127 17.86 -3.28 27.15
C GLY A 127 19.22 -3.06 27.82
N ALA A 128 19.54 -3.83 28.88
CA ALA A 128 20.84 -3.77 29.54
C ALA A 128 21.93 -4.60 28.82
N GLU A 129 21.54 -5.69 28.16
CA GLU A 129 22.48 -6.65 27.57
C GLU A 129 22.63 -6.48 26.05
N ALA A 130 21.64 -5.91 25.37
CA ALA A 130 21.60 -5.85 23.91
C ALA A 130 21.39 -4.45 23.36
N GLU A 131 22.30 -4.03 22.48
CA GLU A 131 22.26 -2.70 21.84
C GLU A 131 20.97 -2.48 21.04
N ASN A 132 20.46 -3.54 20.40
CA ASN A 132 19.21 -3.54 19.64
C ASN A 132 17.97 -3.18 20.49
N TYR A 133 18.04 -3.39 21.81
CA TYR A 133 16.95 -3.14 22.76
C TYR A 133 17.24 -1.97 23.69
N LYS A 134 18.31 -1.19 23.47
CA LYS A 134 18.74 -0.09 24.35
C LYS A 134 17.77 1.09 24.45
N SER A 135 16.87 1.25 23.47
CA SER A 135 15.86 2.31 23.48
C SER A 135 14.53 1.79 22.95
N PHE A 136 13.42 2.41 23.33
CA PHE A 136 12.10 2.02 22.80
C PHE A 136 12.03 2.07 21.27
N PRO A 137 12.49 3.13 20.58
CA PRO A 137 12.53 3.15 19.11
C PRO A 137 13.43 2.06 18.50
N SER A 138 14.59 1.79 19.10
CA SER A 138 15.48 0.71 18.66
C SER A 138 14.83 -0.68 18.83
N SER A 139 14.17 -0.91 19.96
CA SER A 139 13.42 -2.13 20.27
C SER A 139 12.25 -2.34 19.29
N ALA A 140 11.45 -1.29 19.04
CA ALA A 140 10.37 -1.33 18.05
C ALA A 140 10.88 -1.61 16.63
N ARG A 141 11.98 -0.98 16.22
CA ARG A 141 12.65 -1.26 14.93
C ARG A 141 13.07 -2.72 14.83
N THR A 142 13.71 -3.25 15.88
CA THR A 142 14.16 -4.64 15.95
C THR A 142 12.99 -5.61 15.85
N LEU A 143 11.86 -5.32 16.52
CA LEU A 143 10.64 -6.14 16.43
C LEU A 143 10.01 -6.13 15.04
N LEU A 144 9.98 -4.98 14.37
CA LEU A 144 9.52 -4.89 12.98
C LEU A 144 10.41 -5.69 12.05
N LEU A 145 11.73 -5.61 12.19
CA LEU A 145 12.68 -6.44 11.41
C LEU A 145 12.45 -7.93 11.66
N LYS A 146 12.23 -8.32 12.92
CA LYS A 146 11.91 -9.71 13.30
C LYS A 146 10.61 -10.21 12.68
N MET A 147 9.59 -9.34 12.57
CA MET A 147 8.34 -9.68 11.88
C MET A 147 8.57 -10.02 10.40
N PHE A 148 9.48 -9.30 9.71
CA PHE A 148 9.84 -9.57 8.32
C PHE A 148 10.81 -10.76 8.14
N GLY A 149 11.12 -11.50 9.22
CA GLY A 149 12.00 -12.67 9.18
C GLY A 149 13.49 -12.36 9.30
N ASN A 150 13.86 -11.12 9.64
CA ASN A 150 15.25 -10.80 9.98
C ASN A 150 15.50 -11.22 11.45
N VAL A 151 16.23 -12.32 11.63
CA VAL A 151 16.46 -12.93 12.95
C VAL A 151 17.86 -12.59 13.44
N ASP A 152 17.99 -11.47 14.13
CA ASP A 152 19.15 -11.21 14.97
C ASP A 152 18.97 -11.87 16.34
N TYR A 153 19.85 -12.81 16.64
CA TYR A 153 19.94 -13.44 17.96
C TYR A 153 20.47 -12.42 18.97
N VAL A 154 19.85 -12.43 20.14
CA VAL A 154 20.28 -11.61 21.26
C VAL A 154 21.22 -12.47 22.09
N ASP A 155 22.47 -12.04 22.25
CA ASP A 155 23.40 -12.63 23.19
C ASP A 155 22.96 -12.25 24.62
N VAL A 156 22.32 -13.20 25.31
CA VAL A 156 21.77 -13.02 26.65
C VAL A 156 22.58 -13.84 27.63
N SER A 157 22.78 -13.31 28.84
CA SER A 157 23.43 -14.02 29.95
C SER A 157 22.77 -15.40 30.20
N PRO A 158 23.53 -16.45 30.55
CA PRO A 158 23.02 -17.82 30.68
C PRO A 158 21.84 -17.97 31.67
N GLY A 159 21.72 -17.08 32.65
CA GLY A 159 20.59 -17.06 33.60
C GLY A 159 19.24 -16.62 33.01
N HIS A 160 19.24 -15.86 31.91
CA HIS A 160 18.02 -15.27 31.32
C HIS A 160 17.63 -15.91 29.96
N VAL A 161 18.27 -17.00 29.56
CA VAL A 161 18.01 -17.64 28.27
C VAL A 161 16.60 -18.24 28.20
N VAL A 162 16.03 -18.69 29.31
CA VAL A 162 14.65 -19.22 29.34
C VAL A 162 13.62 -18.13 29.06
N ILE A 163 13.74 -16.97 29.72
CA ILE A 163 12.82 -15.84 29.49
C ILE A 163 12.97 -15.30 28.07
N CYS A 164 14.19 -15.31 27.53
CA CYS A 164 14.50 -14.97 26.14
C CYS A 164 13.75 -15.86 25.14
N ARG A 165 13.83 -17.18 25.32
CA ARG A 165 13.11 -18.14 24.47
C ARG A 165 11.59 -18.01 24.59
N LEU A 166 11.06 -17.86 25.79
CA LEU A 166 9.62 -17.68 26.00
C LEU A 166 9.11 -16.38 25.38
N TYR A 167 9.86 -15.28 25.51
CA TYR A 167 9.56 -14.01 24.87
C TYR A 167 9.49 -14.16 23.35
N PHE A 168 10.53 -14.72 22.71
CA PHE A 168 10.53 -14.91 21.26
C PHE A 168 9.45 -15.87 20.78
N LEU A 169 9.22 -16.97 21.50
CA LEU A 169 8.15 -17.92 21.18
C LEU A 169 6.78 -17.23 21.23
N SER A 170 6.50 -16.48 22.30
CA SER A 170 5.24 -15.76 22.47
C SER A 170 5.05 -14.69 21.38
N PHE A 171 6.12 -13.98 20.99
CA PHE A 171 6.07 -13.02 19.88
C PHE A 171 5.78 -13.70 18.54
N VAL A 172 6.43 -14.82 18.22
CA VAL A 172 6.18 -15.55 16.97
C VAL A 172 4.73 -16.07 16.93
N VAL A 173 4.25 -16.68 18.02
CA VAL A 173 2.86 -17.18 18.07
C VAL A 173 1.86 -16.03 17.96
N ALA A 174 2.02 -14.96 18.74
CA ALA A 174 1.03 -13.89 18.78
C ALA A 174 1.07 -12.97 17.55
N VAL A 175 2.26 -12.52 17.12
CA VAL A 175 2.40 -11.53 16.06
C VAL A 175 2.56 -12.20 14.70
N VAL A 176 3.48 -13.16 14.57
CA VAL A 176 3.75 -13.77 13.25
C VAL A 176 2.64 -14.71 12.83
N ILE A 177 2.13 -15.56 13.73
CA ILE A 177 1.08 -16.52 13.38
C ILE A 177 -0.30 -15.87 13.50
N VAL A 178 -0.71 -15.45 14.70
CA VAL A 178 -2.09 -14.99 14.94
C VAL A 178 -2.40 -13.67 14.22
N LEU A 179 -1.59 -12.62 14.42
CA LEU A 179 -1.87 -11.33 13.78
C LEU A 179 -1.73 -11.39 12.25
N SER A 180 -0.71 -12.08 11.70
CA SER A 180 -0.59 -12.18 10.23
C SER A 180 -1.75 -12.95 9.61
N ASN A 181 -2.19 -14.06 10.21
CA ASN A 181 -3.34 -14.81 9.70
C ASN A 181 -4.63 -13.98 9.80
N MET A 182 -4.79 -13.18 10.85
CA MET A 182 -5.91 -12.26 10.98
C MET A 182 -5.85 -11.16 9.90
N PHE A 183 -4.67 -10.61 9.62
CA PHE A 183 -4.48 -9.63 8.54
C PHE A 183 -4.85 -10.22 7.17
N VAL A 184 -4.35 -11.41 6.85
CA VAL A 184 -4.68 -12.12 5.60
C VAL A 184 -6.18 -12.39 5.53
N THR A 185 -6.81 -12.84 6.61
CA THR A 185 -8.26 -13.09 6.65
C THR A 185 -9.06 -11.81 6.39
N ILE A 186 -8.66 -10.66 6.94
CA ILE A 186 -9.32 -9.38 6.67
C ILE A 186 -9.16 -9.00 5.19
N LEU A 187 -7.99 -9.21 4.61
CA LEU A 187 -7.77 -8.94 3.18
C LEU A 187 -8.60 -9.87 2.29
N ASP A 188 -8.63 -11.16 2.58
CA ASP A 188 -9.38 -12.15 1.81
C ASP A 188 -10.89 -11.89 1.85
N ASP A 189 -11.44 -11.52 3.02
CA ASP A 189 -12.85 -11.13 3.17
C ASP A 189 -13.20 -9.92 2.29
N GLN A 190 -12.34 -8.91 2.25
CA GLN A 190 -12.56 -7.70 1.46
C GLN A 190 -12.33 -7.95 -0.04
N LEU A 191 -11.37 -8.79 -0.41
CA LEU A 191 -11.16 -9.24 -1.78
C LEU A 191 -12.34 -10.08 -2.29
N ALA A 192 -12.88 -10.98 -1.47
CA ALA A 192 -14.07 -11.75 -1.81
C ALA A 192 -15.29 -10.85 -2.02
N THR A 193 -15.49 -9.87 -1.13
CA THR A 193 -16.56 -8.85 -1.24
C THR A 193 -16.41 -8.00 -2.51
N SER A 194 -15.19 -7.61 -2.86
CA SER A 194 -14.92 -6.83 -4.08
C SER A 194 -15.13 -7.64 -5.36
N LYS A 195 -14.98 -8.98 -5.31
CA LYS A 195 -15.24 -9.88 -6.44
C LYS A 195 -16.73 -10.21 -6.60
N SER A 196 -17.47 -10.36 -5.50
CA SER A 196 -18.90 -10.72 -5.52
C SER A 196 -19.82 -9.55 -5.88
N ASN A 197 -19.36 -8.30 -5.74
CA ASN A 197 -20.10 -7.11 -6.17
C ASN A 197 -19.43 -6.38 -7.36
N PRO A 198 -19.47 -6.94 -8.58
CA PRO A 198 -18.90 -6.32 -9.78
C PRO A 198 -19.67 -5.08 -10.29
N GLY A 199 -20.67 -4.59 -9.54
CA GLY A 199 -21.53 -3.45 -9.88
C GLY A 199 -21.60 -2.33 -8.82
N GLY A 200 -20.84 -2.41 -7.73
CA GLY A 200 -20.68 -1.28 -6.82
C GLY A 200 -19.79 -0.17 -7.43
N PRO A 201 -19.78 1.07 -6.90
CA PRO A 201 -18.99 2.21 -7.40
C PRO A 201 -17.47 2.06 -7.18
N GLY A 202 -16.97 0.84 -7.34
CA GLY A 202 -15.62 0.35 -7.15
C GLY A 202 -14.89 -0.03 -8.41
N GLY A 203 -15.38 0.48 -9.52
CA GLY A 203 -14.69 0.55 -10.77
C GLY A 203 -15.56 1.42 -11.63
N ASP A 204 -15.06 2.57 -12.06
CA ASP A 204 -15.51 3.17 -13.30
C ASP A 204 -15.20 2.13 -14.41
N SER A 205 -15.99 1.05 -14.49
CA SER A 205 -16.03 0.16 -15.65
C SER A 205 -16.33 0.97 -16.90
N ASP A 206 -17.04 2.10 -16.71
CA ASP A 206 -17.22 3.14 -17.68
C ASP A 206 -15.89 3.67 -18.23
N MET A 207 -14.88 4.05 -17.42
CA MET A 207 -13.66 4.68 -17.96
C MET A 207 -12.79 3.72 -18.79
N GLY A 208 -12.69 2.45 -18.38
CA GLY A 208 -12.00 1.42 -19.15
C GLY A 208 -12.71 1.13 -20.48
N ASP A 209 -14.04 0.97 -20.42
CA ASP A 209 -14.86 0.80 -21.62
C ASP A 209 -14.84 2.06 -22.50
N PHE A 210 -14.78 3.27 -21.94
CA PHE A 210 -14.63 4.53 -22.67
C PHE A 210 -13.26 4.65 -23.36
N MET A 211 -12.17 4.25 -22.71
CA MET A 211 -10.82 4.29 -23.31
C MET A 211 -10.69 3.26 -24.43
N VAL A 212 -11.21 2.05 -24.22
CA VAL A 212 -11.25 0.99 -25.24
C VAL A 212 -12.17 1.40 -26.39
N ASN A 213 -13.38 1.89 -26.11
CA ASN A 213 -14.32 2.37 -27.12
C ASN A 213 -13.73 3.54 -27.92
N ARG A 214 -13.00 4.47 -27.27
CA ARG A 214 -12.29 5.56 -27.96
C ARG A 214 -11.13 5.05 -28.81
N PHE A 215 -10.39 4.03 -28.36
CA PHE A 215 -9.30 3.42 -29.12
C PHE A 215 -9.83 2.61 -30.32
N LEU A 216 -10.93 1.88 -30.14
CA LEU A 216 -11.63 1.19 -31.23
C LEU A 216 -12.25 2.19 -32.23
N GLN A 217 -12.79 3.30 -31.73
CA GLN A 217 -13.28 4.39 -32.57
C GLN A 217 -12.14 5.09 -33.32
N PHE A 218 -10.97 5.23 -32.70
CA PHE A 218 -9.75 5.71 -33.36
C PHE A 218 -9.26 4.73 -34.44
N LEU A 219 -9.47 3.43 -34.24
CA LEU A 219 -9.23 2.36 -35.22
C LEU A 219 -10.38 2.17 -36.23
N GLY A 220 -11.41 3.01 -36.22
CA GLY A 220 -12.50 2.98 -37.21
C GLY A 220 -13.51 1.84 -37.03
N ILE A 221 -13.47 1.10 -35.92
CA ILE A 221 -14.49 0.10 -35.58
C ILE A 221 -15.64 0.82 -34.88
N ASN A 222 -16.77 1.00 -35.58
CA ASN A 222 -17.93 1.69 -35.03
C ASN A 222 -18.68 0.78 -34.05
N THR A 223 -18.26 0.78 -32.78
CA THR A 223 -18.98 0.12 -31.68
C THR A 223 -20.15 0.99 -31.21
N ALA A 224 -21.15 1.14 -32.08
CA ALA A 224 -22.47 1.54 -31.65
C ALA A 224 -23.17 0.32 -31.04
N THR A 225 -23.64 0.46 -29.80
CA THR A 225 -24.54 -0.46 -29.06
C THR A 225 -24.02 -1.85 -28.69
N ARG A 226 -23.37 -1.97 -27.52
CA ARG A 226 -23.63 -3.12 -26.64
C ARG A 226 -24.86 -2.80 -25.80
N PRO A 227 -25.92 -3.63 -25.80
CA PRO A 227 -27.07 -3.40 -24.93
C PRO A 227 -26.69 -3.61 -23.45
N PRO A 228 -27.44 -3.01 -22.50
CA PRO A 228 -27.11 -3.06 -21.08
C PRO A 228 -27.11 -4.50 -20.54
N LYS A 229 -26.33 -4.73 -19.47
CA LYS A 229 -26.08 -6.00 -18.73
C LYS A 229 -27.30 -6.87 -18.33
N GLY A 230 -28.54 -6.48 -18.69
CA GLY A 230 -29.75 -7.25 -18.43
C GLY A 230 -29.96 -8.49 -19.31
N SER A 231 -29.19 -8.71 -20.38
CA SER A 231 -29.35 -9.89 -21.28
C SER A 231 -28.38 -11.05 -21.05
N GLU A 232 -27.46 -10.92 -20.10
CA GLU A 232 -26.64 -12.04 -19.61
C GLU A 232 -27.48 -12.92 -18.66
N ASN A 233 -28.25 -12.28 -17.77
CA ASN A 233 -29.09 -12.97 -16.80
C ASN A 233 -30.15 -13.88 -17.46
N SER A 234 -30.70 -13.49 -18.61
CA SER A 234 -31.66 -14.31 -19.36
C SER A 234 -31.02 -15.51 -20.07
N ARG A 235 -29.74 -15.45 -20.45
CA ARG A 235 -29.02 -16.58 -21.06
C ARG A 235 -28.56 -17.60 -20.02
N ASP A 236 -28.13 -17.12 -18.85
CA ASP A 236 -27.78 -17.98 -17.73
C ASP A 236 -29.02 -18.69 -17.17
N GLU A 237 -30.18 -18.01 -17.15
CA GLU A 237 -31.46 -18.58 -16.73
C GLU A 237 -32.03 -19.61 -17.74
N GLU A 238 -31.81 -19.40 -19.05
CA GLU A 238 -32.14 -20.41 -20.08
C GLU A 238 -31.21 -21.64 -19.99
N MET A 239 -29.91 -21.44 -19.78
CA MET A 239 -28.96 -22.55 -19.64
C MET A 239 -29.22 -23.37 -18.37
N ALA A 240 -29.58 -22.73 -17.25
CA ALA A 240 -29.97 -23.41 -16.02
C ALA A 240 -31.23 -24.27 -16.22
N LYS A 241 -32.24 -23.75 -16.93
CA LYS A 241 -33.45 -24.53 -17.27
C LYS A 241 -33.14 -25.73 -18.17
N GLN A 242 -32.22 -25.58 -19.12
CA GLN A 242 -31.81 -26.69 -19.99
C GLN A 242 -31.06 -27.79 -19.23
N LEU A 243 -30.20 -27.44 -18.26
CA LEU A 243 -29.51 -28.42 -17.43
C LEU A 243 -30.48 -29.17 -16.52
N GLN A 244 -31.47 -28.47 -15.95
CA GLN A 244 -32.48 -29.07 -15.09
C GLN A 244 -33.38 -30.05 -15.86
N ASP A 245 -33.80 -29.72 -17.09
CA ASP A 245 -34.56 -30.64 -17.96
C ASP A 245 -33.73 -31.87 -18.38
N LEU A 246 -32.41 -31.73 -18.53
CA LEU A 246 -31.49 -32.83 -18.79
C LEU A 246 -31.34 -33.76 -17.59
N GLU A 247 -31.23 -33.20 -16.39
CA GLU A 247 -31.13 -33.95 -15.14
C GLU A 247 -32.40 -34.75 -14.87
N ASP A 248 -33.58 -34.14 -15.02
CA ASP A 248 -34.88 -34.80 -14.87
C ASP A 248 -35.06 -35.96 -15.86
N LYS A 249 -34.62 -35.79 -17.12
CA LYS A 249 -34.65 -36.87 -18.13
C LYS A 249 -33.71 -38.02 -17.78
N LEU A 250 -32.56 -37.71 -17.19
CA LEU A 250 -31.56 -38.70 -16.79
C LEU A 250 -32.05 -39.52 -15.59
N GLU A 251 -32.69 -38.87 -14.60
CA GLU A 251 -33.35 -39.56 -13.49
C GLU A 251 -34.49 -40.46 -13.97
N LEU A 252 -35.30 -40.00 -14.93
CA LEU A 252 -36.40 -40.79 -15.48
C LEU A 252 -35.91 -42.01 -16.26
N MET A 253 -34.77 -41.89 -16.96
CA MET A 253 -34.08 -43.01 -17.61
C MET A 253 -33.51 -44.01 -16.61
N LEU A 254 -32.88 -43.53 -15.52
CA LEU A 254 -32.39 -44.39 -14.44
C LEU A 254 -33.52 -45.17 -13.75
N LYS A 255 -34.66 -44.50 -13.52
CA LYS A 255 -35.84 -45.14 -12.94
C LYS A 255 -36.41 -46.23 -13.85
N LYS A 256 -36.50 -45.97 -15.17
CA LYS A 256 -36.94 -46.98 -16.15
C LYS A 256 -36.00 -48.17 -16.26
N ILE A 257 -34.69 -47.98 -16.08
CA ILE A 257 -33.71 -49.07 -16.08
C ILE A 257 -33.83 -49.92 -14.81
N ASN A 258 -34.20 -49.31 -13.68
CA ASN A 258 -34.35 -50.00 -12.40
C ASN A 258 -35.72 -50.71 -12.21
N ASP A 259 -36.70 -50.39 -13.06
CA ASP A 259 -38.02 -51.04 -13.12
C ASP A 259 -38.10 -52.17 -14.17
N ILE A 260 -36.97 -52.57 -14.79
CA ILE A 260 -36.81 -53.76 -15.66
C ILE A 260 -36.00 -54.82 -14.91
#